data_AF-A0A2L0GGG0-F1
#
_entry.id   AF-A0A2L0GGG0-F1
#
_cell.length_a   1.000
_cell.length_b   1.000
_cell.length_c   1.000
_cell.angle_alpha   90.00
_cell.angle_beta   90.00
_cell.angle_gamma   90.00
#
_symmetry.space_group_name_H-M   'P 1'
#
loop_
_entity.id
_entity.type
_entity.pdbx_description
1 polymer ?
#
loop_
_entity_poly.entity_id
_entity_poly.type
_entity_poly.pdbx_seq_one_letter_code
_entity_poly.pdbx_strand_id
1 'polypeptide(L)'
;MMILLALLALPYGYLALYWSDCLVNGCRFDGHMLFYSFIALLAIPFVMATIGGGVMMGGARGMREAVVSGSPFPEKVRQGVGGGLRFWIGLTLLLTALPSGAALLFLILDTPKEGRDSLGRICETEGSTTTCRPDPEADRPSELDRINAARKRKQWFEVD
;
A
#
# COMPACT_ATOMS: atom_id res chain seq x y z
N MET A 1 21.41 -3.40 -12.16
CA MET A 1 20.03 -3.74 -11.74
C MET A 1 19.89 -3.81 -10.21
N MET A 2 20.68 -4.63 -9.49
CA MET A 2 20.61 -4.71 -8.02
C MET A 2 20.78 -3.35 -7.30
N ILE A 3 21.69 -2.49 -7.77
CA ILE A 3 21.92 -1.15 -7.20
C ILE A 3 20.67 -0.27 -7.33
N LEU A 4 20.03 -0.26 -8.51
CA LEU A 4 18.79 0.49 -8.75
C LEU A 4 17.63 -0.03 -7.87
N LEU A 5 17.55 -1.35 -7.67
CA LEU A 5 16.55 -1.96 -6.78
C LEU A 5 16.80 -1.63 -5.30
N ALA A 6 18.07 -1.53 -4.88
CA ALA A 6 18.43 -1.13 -3.53
C ALA A 6 18.10 0.35 -3.26
N LEU A 7 18.24 1.23 -4.27
CA LEU A 7 17.85 2.64 -4.14
C LEU A 7 16.36 2.82 -3.87
N LEU A 8 15.51 1.94 -4.42
CA LEU A 8 14.07 1.95 -4.15
C LEU A 8 13.73 1.58 -2.70
N ALA A 9 14.58 0.84 -2.00
CA ALA A 9 14.37 0.43 -0.61
C ALA A 9 14.87 1.46 0.43
N LEU A 10 15.79 2.36 0.04
CA LEU A 10 16.40 3.35 0.94
C LEU A 10 15.38 4.24 1.67
N PRO A 11 14.37 4.83 1.00
CA PRO A 11 13.39 5.68 1.67
C PRO A 11 12.62 4.94 2.78
N TYR A 12 12.37 3.65 2.58
CA TYR A 12 11.70 2.80 3.57
C TYR A 12 12.58 2.49 4.78
N GLY A 13 13.87 2.24 4.54
CA GLY A 13 14.85 2.08 5.61
C GLY A 13 14.96 3.35 6.45
N TYR A 14 15.01 4.52 5.82
CA TYR A 14 15.02 5.79 6.52
C TYR A 14 13.75 6.02 7.34
N LEU A 15 12.56 5.77 6.77
CA LEU A 15 11.30 5.90 7.50
C LEU A 15 11.23 4.94 8.69
N ALA A 16 11.68 3.69 8.54
CA ALA A 16 11.73 2.73 9.63
C ALA A 16 12.62 3.23 10.78
N LEU A 17 13.80 3.77 10.45
CA LEU A 17 14.70 4.37 11.44
C LEU A 17 14.05 5.57 12.12
N TYR A 18 13.50 6.52 11.36
CA TYR A 18 12.82 7.71 11.88
C TYR A 18 11.70 7.36 12.87
N TRP A 19 10.81 6.43 12.49
CA TRP A 19 9.71 6.03 13.37
C TRP A 19 10.17 5.22 14.57
N SER A 20 11.19 4.38 14.41
CA SER A 20 11.77 3.64 15.54
C SER A 20 12.40 4.57 16.57
N ASP A 21 13.13 5.60 16.12
CA ASP A 21 13.72 6.62 16.97
C ASP A 21 12.65 7.47 17.65
N CYS A 22 11.61 7.87 16.91
CA CYS A 22 10.47 8.60 17.45
C CYS A 22 9.73 7.81 18.55
N LEU A 23 9.59 6.49 18.40
CA LEU A 23 8.95 5.63 19.40
C LEU A 23 9.77 5.52 20.69
N VAL A 24 11.10 5.51 20.58
CA VAL A 24 12.01 5.32 21.72
C VAL A 24 12.29 6.63 22.44
N ASN A 25 12.57 7.70 21.70
CA ASN A 25 13.07 8.97 22.23
C ASN A 25 12.01 10.08 22.24
N GLY A 26 10.85 9.84 21.61
CA GLY A 26 9.81 10.86 21.42
C GLY A 26 10.17 11.85 20.30
N CYS A 27 9.21 12.18 19.45
CA CYS A 27 9.39 13.21 18.41
C CYS A 27 8.17 14.12 18.28
N ARG A 28 8.37 15.32 17.72
CA ARG A 28 7.24 16.17 17.32
C ARG A 28 6.64 15.61 16.04
N PHE A 29 5.33 15.38 16.05
CA PHE A 29 4.58 14.99 14.86
C PHE A 29 4.56 16.17 13.87
N ASP A 30 5.38 16.09 12.84
CA ASP A 30 5.33 16.98 11.68
C ASP A 30 4.35 16.42 10.64
N GLY A 31 3.43 17.26 10.17
CA GLY A 31 2.42 16.89 9.17
C GLY A 31 3.04 16.44 7.85
N HIS A 32 4.20 17.00 7.48
CA HIS A 32 4.93 16.55 6.28
C HIS A 32 5.41 15.11 6.43
N MET A 33 5.87 14.73 7.61
CA MET A 33 6.41 13.40 7.85
C MET A 33 5.32 12.33 7.92
N LEU A 34 4.14 12.69 8.44
CA LEU A 34 2.93 11.87 8.32
C LEU A 34 2.53 11.65 6.86
N PHE A 35 2.51 12.72 6.07
CA PHE A 35 2.17 12.64 4.65
C PHE A 35 3.15 11.77 3.85
N TYR A 36 4.46 11.96 4.03
CA TYR A 36 5.47 11.13 3.38
C TYR A 36 5.38 9.65 3.80
N SER A 37 5.09 9.39 5.07
CA SER A 37 4.88 8.02 5.57
C SER A 37 3.67 7.37 4.92
N PHE A 38 2.57 8.11 4.76
CA PHE A 38 1.36 7.62 4.11
C PHE A 38 1.60 7.32 2.62
N ILE A 39 2.24 8.23 1.89
CA ILE A 39 2.63 8.00 0.49
C ILE A 39 3.53 6.78 0.37
N ALA A 40 4.56 6.68 1.22
CA ALA A 40 5.48 5.56 1.19
C ALA A 40 4.74 4.23 1.41
N LEU A 41 3.78 4.20 2.35
CA LEU A 41 2.96 3.03 2.63
C LEU A 41 2.09 2.62 1.44
N LEU A 42 1.46 3.58 0.75
CA LEU A 42 0.73 3.33 -0.49
C LEU A 42 1.63 2.84 -1.64
N ALA A 43 2.89 3.27 -1.65
CA ALA A 43 3.87 2.88 -2.67
C ALA A 43 4.49 1.48 -2.45
N ILE A 44 4.39 0.91 -1.23
CA ILE A 44 4.95 -0.42 -0.88
C ILE A 44 4.63 -1.50 -1.92
N PRO A 45 3.36 -1.75 -2.32
CA PRO A 45 3.05 -2.83 -3.26
C PRO A 45 3.75 -2.64 -4.61
N PHE A 46 3.87 -1.40 -5.10
CA PHE A 46 4.54 -1.10 -6.36
C PHE A 46 6.05 -1.34 -6.26
N VAL A 47 6.66 -0.92 -5.14
CA VAL A 47 8.08 -1.14 -4.89
C VAL A 47 8.39 -2.63 -4.74
N MET A 48 7.57 -3.36 -3.99
CA MET A 48 7.68 -4.82 -3.86
C MET A 48 7.50 -5.54 -5.20
N ALA A 49 6.54 -5.11 -6.03
CA ALA A 49 6.36 -5.69 -7.36
C ALA A 49 7.56 -5.42 -8.28
N THR A 50 8.14 -4.22 -8.22
CA THR A 50 9.29 -3.83 -9.05
C THR A 50 10.56 -4.58 -8.64
N ILE A 51 10.83 -4.66 -7.33
CA ILE A 51 11.94 -5.43 -6.78
C ILE A 51 11.72 -6.93 -7.03
N GLY A 52 10.53 -7.45 -6.71
CA GLY A 52 10.16 -8.84 -6.89
C GLY A 52 10.31 -9.29 -8.34
N GLY A 53 9.75 -8.53 -9.28
CA GLY A 53 9.88 -8.78 -10.72
C GLY A 53 11.33 -8.75 -11.20
N GLY A 54 12.11 -7.73 -10.80
CA GLY A 54 13.52 -7.63 -11.18
C GLY A 54 14.37 -8.79 -10.65
N VAL A 55 14.18 -9.17 -9.38
CA VAL A 55 14.90 -10.28 -8.75
C VAL A 55 14.46 -11.63 -9.34
N MET A 56 13.15 -11.81 -9.59
CA MET A 56 12.60 -13.03 -10.20
C MET A 56 13.16 -13.25 -11.62
N MET A 57 13.13 -12.20 -12.46
CA MET A 57 13.69 -12.26 -13.81
C MET A 57 15.20 -12.52 -13.79
N GLY A 58 15.94 -11.89 -12.87
CA GLY A 58 17.36 -12.15 -12.68
C GLY A 58 17.66 -13.59 -12.22
N GLY A 59 16.84 -14.13 -11.32
CA GLY A 59 16.93 -15.52 -10.86
C GLY A 59 16.64 -16.52 -11.98
N ALA A 60 15.57 -16.29 -12.75
CA ALA A 60 15.21 -17.12 -13.89
C ALA A 60 16.31 -17.17 -14.96
N ARG A 61 16.96 -16.04 -15.26
CA ARG A 61 18.12 -15.98 -16.16
C ARG A 61 19.30 -16.80 -15.61
N GLY A 62 19.62 -16.64 -14.32
CA GLY A 62 20.68 -17.41 -13.68
C GLY A 62 20.44 -18.93 -13.65
N MET A 63 19.19 -19.36 -13.44
CA MET A 63 18.84 -20.79 -13.55
C MET A 63 18.98 -21.30 -14.99
N ARG A 64 18.52 -20.53 -15.98
CA ARG A 64 18.65 -20.89 -17.40
C ARG A 64 20.12 -21.02 -17.81
N GLU A 65 20.95 -20.07 -17.40
CA GLU A 65 22.40 -20.10 -17.64
C GLU A 65 23.05 -21.29 -16.94
N ALA A 66 22.63 -21.65 -15.73
CA ALA A 66 23.12 -22.83 -15.02
C ALA A 66 22.74 -24.15 -15.70
N VAL A 67 21.60 -24.23 -16.40
CA VAL A 67 21.20 -25.46 -17.13
C VAL A 67 21.97 -25.59 -18.45
N VAL A 68 22.10 -24.48 -19.18
CA VAL A 68 22.71 -24.45 -20.52
C VAL A 68 24.25 -24.42 -20.46
N SER A 69 24.83 -23.97 -19.35
CA SER A 69 26.29 -23.92 -19.21
C SER A 69 26.93 -25.31 -19.13
N GLY A 70 28.01 -25.46 -19.89
CA GLY A 70 28.98 -26.56 -19.75
C GLY A 70 29.99 -26.35 -18.62
N SER A 71 29.71 -25.45 -17.68
CA SER A 71 30.60 -25.12 -16.57
C SER A 71 30.81 -26.30 -15.63
N PRO A 72 31.99 -26.41 -14.98
CA PRO A 72 32.29 -27.49 -14.06
C PRO A 72 31.27 -27.59 -12.90
N PHE A 73 31.05 -28.80 -12.42
CA PHE A 73 29.99 -29.18 -11.46
C PHE A 73 29.79 -28.22 -10.27
N PRO A 74 30.83 -27.72 -9.56
CA PRO A 74 30.61 -26.81 -8.44
C PRO A 74 30.08 -25.43 -8.85
N GLU A 75 30.53 -24.88 -9.97
CA GLU A 75 30.09 -23.57 -10.48
C GLU A 75 28.63 -23.65 -10.95
N LYS A 76 28.28 -24.75 -11.63
CA LYS A 76 26.94 -25.03 -12.15
C LYS A 76 25.89 -25.11 -11.04
N VAL A 77 26.20 -25.84 -9.96
CA VAL A 77 25.32 -25.97 -8.79
C VAL A 77 25.16 -24.64 -8.08
N ARG A 78 26.25 -23.89 -7.87
CA ARG A 78 26.21 -22.56 -7.23
C ARG A 78 25.33 -21.58 -8.00
N GLN A 79 25.46 -21.53 -9.33
CA GLN A 79 24.64 -20.68 -10.18
C GLN A 79 23.16 -21.10 -10.18
N GLY A 80 22.89 -22.40 -10.23
CA GLY A 80 21.53 -22.94 -10.20
C GLY A 80 20.80 -22.66 -8.89
N VAL A 81 21.45 -22.93 -7.74
CA VAL A 81 20.88 -22.68 -6.41
C VAL A 81 20.72 -21.18 -6.15
N GLY A 82 21.73 -20.37 -6.49
CA GLY A 82 21.65 -18.92 -6.35
C GLY A 82 20.57 -18.28 -7.23
N GLY A 83 20.40 -18.79 -8.45
CA GLY A 83 19.31 -18.39 -9.35
C GLY A 83 17.94 -18.79 -8.80
N GLY A 84 17.80 -20.02 -8.32
CA GLY A 84 16.55 -20.53 -7.73
C GLY A 84 16.13 -19.78 -6.48
N LEU A 85 17.08 -19.47 -5.58
CA LEU A 85 16.81 -18.67 -4.39
C LEU A 85 16.31 -17.26 -4.75
N ARG A 86 16.97 -16.60 -5.72
CA ARG A 86 16.53 -15.28 -6.22
C ARG A 86 15.13 -15.37 -6.83
N PHE A 87 14.88 -16.38 -7.66
CA PHE A 87 13.56 -16.59 -8.24
C PHE A 87 12.48 -16.71 -7.17
N TRP A 88 12.73 -17.52 -6.13
CA TRP A 88 11.79 -17.75 -5.05
C TRP A 88 11.51 -16.48 -4.24
N ILE A 89 12.56 -15.74 -3.84
CA ILE A 89 12.42 -14.45 -3.16
C ILE A 89 11.59 -13.47 -4.01
N GLY A 90 11.89 -13.37 -5.30
CA GLY A 90 11.16 -12.51 -6.22
C GLY A 90 9.68 -12.89 -6.36
N LEU A 91 9.39 -14.19 -6.42
CA LEU A 91 8.02 -14.71 -6.48
C LEU A 91 7.23 -14.40 -5.20
N THR A 92 7.84 -14.57 -4.02
CA THR A 92 7.18 -14.25 -2.74
C THR A 92 6.85 -12.75 -2.63
N LEU A 93 7.76 -11.87 -3.08
CA LEU A 93 7.52 -10.43 -3.14
C LEU A 93 6.37 -10.07 -4.10
N LEU A 94 6.25 -10.75 -5.24
CA LEU A 94 5.14 -10.54 -6.17
C LEU A 94 3.81 -11.06 -5.61
N LEU A 95 3.79 -12.25 -5.01
CA LEU A 95 2.59 -12.82 -4.41
C LEU A 95 2.05 -12.00 -3.24
N THR A 96 2.93 -11.28 -2.53
CA THR A 96 2.52 -10.35 -1.46
C THR A 96 2.09 -8.99 -2.02
N ALA A 97 2.72 -8.50 -3.09
CA ALA A 97 2.38 -7.24 -3.72
C ALA A 97 1.03 -7.26 -4.47
N LEU A 98 0.69 -8.37 -5.14
CA LEU A 98 -0.48 -8.47 -6.01
C LEU A 98 -1.82 -8.24 -5.27
N PRO A 99 -2.11 -8.90 -4.11
CA PRO A 99 -3.33 -8.65 -3.36
C PRO A 99 -3.45 -7.20 -2.88
N SER A 100 -2.35 -6.63 -2.39
CA SER A 100 -2.30 -5.25 -1.92
C SER A 100 -2.51 -4.24 -3.05
N GLY A 101 -1.92 -4.49 -4.23
CA GLY A 101 -2.16 -3.69 -5.43
C GLY A 101 -3.60 -3.77 -5.92
N ALA A 102 -4.20 -4.97 -5.92
CA ALA A 102 -5.59 -5.18 -6.29
C ALA A 102 -6.56 -4.47 -5.33
N ALA A 103 -6.29 -4.51 -4.01
CA ALA A 103 -7.09 -3.80 -3.02
C ALA A 103 -7.02 -2.27 -3.20
N LEU A 104 -5.83 -1.72 -3.48
CA LEU A 104 -5.70 -0.28 -3.79
C LEU A 104 -6.44 0.10 -5.07
N LEU A 105 -6.34 -0.72 -6.11
CA LEU A 105 -7.04 -0.48 -7.36
C LEU A 105 -8.56 -0.52 -7.16
N PHE A 106 -9.05 -1.47 -6.36
CA PHE A 106 -10.46 -1.55 -5.98
C PHE A 106 -10.90 -0.28 -5.27
N LEU A 107 -10.15 0.22 -4.28
CA LEU A 107 -10.47 1.45 -3.57
C LEU A 107 -10.48 2.70 -4.48
N ILE A 108 -9.60 2.76 -5.47
CA ILE A 108 -9.54 3.88 -6.41
C ILE A 108 -10.68 3.83 -7.43
N LEU A 109 -11.07 2.62 -7.86
CA LEU A 109 -12.10 2.40 -8.86
C LEU A 109 -13.50 2.23 -8.26
N ASP A 110 -13.63 2.23 -6.93
CA ASP A 110 -14.91 2.24 -6.22
C ASP A 110 -15.58 3.61 -6.42
N THR A 111 -16.22 3.77 -7.57
CA THR A 111 -16.98 4.96 -7.90
C THR A 111 -18.34 4.89 -7.19
N PRO A 112 -18.74 5.96 -6.48
CA PRO A 112 -20.03 5.97 -5.83
C PRO A 112 -21.14 5.92 -6.90
N LYS A 113 -22.26 5.28 -6.54
CA LYS A 113 -23.46 5.26 -7.38
C LYS A 113 -23.92 6.68 -7.69
N GLU A 114 -24.50 6.91 -8.86
CA GLU A 114 -25.02 8.22 -9.25
C GLU A 114 -25.96 8.81 -8.18
N GLY A 115 -25.78 10.10 -7.87
CA GLY A 115 -26.52 10.79 -6.81
C GLY A 115 -26.04 10.48 -5.39
N ARG A 116 -24.94 9.73 -5.22
CA ARG A 116 -24.34 9.43 -3.92
C ARG A 116 -22.88 9.88 -3.84
N ASP A 117 -22.42 10.20 -2.64
CA ASP A 117 -20.99 10.40 -2.39
C ASP A 117 -20.25 9.09 -2.08
N SER A 118 -18.93 9.17 -1.93
CA SER A 118 -18.04 8.06 -1.56
C SER A 118 -18.33 7.45 -0.19
N LEU A 119 -19.15 8.12 0.63
CA LEU A 119 -19.64 7.61 1.92
C LEU A 119 -21.02 6.96 1.80
N GLY A 120 -21.59 6.88 0.58
CA GLY A 120 -22.91 6.34 0.30
C GLY A 120 -24.07 7.27 0.67
N ARG A 121 -23.80 8.54 1.01
CA ARG A 121 -24.80 9.55 1.34
C ARG A 121 -25.48 10.05 0.08
N ILE A 122 -26.78 10.33 0.16
CA ILE A 122 -27.56 10.88 -0.95
C ILE A 122 -27.21 12.37 -1.06
N CYS A 123 -26.70 12.80 -2.20
CA CYS A 123 -26.33 14.19 -2.45
C CYS A 123 -27.30 14.80 -3.45
N GLU A 124 -28.01 15.83 -3.01
CA GLU A 124 -28.93 16.62 -3.83
C GLU A 124 -28.23 17.95 -4.15
N THR A 125 -28.26 18.37 -5.42
CA THR A 125 -27.67 19.64 -5.86
C THR A 125 -28.78 20.60 -6.22
N GLU A 126 -28.95 21.64 -5.40
CA GLU A 126 -29.85 22.75 -5.67
C GLU A 126 -29.00 23.99 -6.02
N GLY A 127 -29.03 24.40 -7.30
CA GLY A 127 -28.24 25.53 -7.78
C GLY A 127 -26.73 25.30 -7.66
N SER A 128 -26.02 26.15 -6.90
CA SER A 128 -24.57 26.04 -6.67
C SER A 128 -24.19 25.29 -5.39
N THR A 129 -25.18 24.78 -4.64
CA THR A 129 -24.96 24.10 -3.36
C THR A 129 -25.31 22.62 -3.47
N THR A 130 -24.36 21.77 -3.07
CA THR A 130 -24.58 20.33 -2.94
C THR A 130 -24.71 19.99 -1.45
N THR A 131 -25.86 19.45 -1.07
CA THR A 131 -26.12 18.98 0.28
C THR A 131 -26.23 17.47 0.30
N CYS A 132 -25.41 16.82 1.13
CA CYS A 132 -25.41 15.37 1.28
C CYS A 132 -26.06 14.97 2.61
N ARG A 133 -27.04 14.07 2.55
CA ARG A 133 -27.75 13.51 3.70
C ARG A 133 -27.46 12.01 3.84
N PRO A 134 -27.39 11.47 5.07
CA PRO A 134 -27.28 10.03 5.28
C PRO A 134 -28.38 9.27 4.54
N ASP A 135 -28.03 8.17 3.88
CA ASP A 135 -29.01 7.30 3.23
C ASP A 135 -29.79 6.51 4.31
N PRO A 136 -31.12 6.69 4.43
CA PRO A 136 -31.92 5.95 5.40
C PRO A 136 -32.00 4.44 5.11
N GLU A 137 -31.72 4.01 3.88
CA GLU A 137 -31.76 2.60 3.46
C GLU A 137 -30.38 1.93 3.48
N ALA A 138 -29.32 2.65 3.92
CA ALA A 138 -28.00 2.05 4.02
C ALA A 138 -27.96 0.99 5.13
N ASP A 139 -27.69 -0.26 4.75
CA ASP A 139 -27.49 -1.39 5.68
C ASP A 139 -26.45 -1.10 6.78
N ARG A 140 -25.49 -0.21 6.51
CA ARG A 140 -24.51 0.29 7.49
C ARG A 140 -24.25 1.78 7.27
N PRO A 141 -24.59 2.67 8.22
CA PRO A 141 -24.23 4.09 8.13
C PRO A 141 -22.71 4.26 8.21
N SER A 142 -22.18 5.25 7.50
CA SER A 142 -20.73 5.53 7.49
C SER A 142 -20.21 5.83 8.91
N GLU A 143 -18.96 5.46 9.20
CA GLU A 143 -18.31 5.77 10.50
C GLU A 143 -18.34 7.28 10.80
N LEU A 144 -18.19 8.10 9.76
CA LEU A 144 -18.28 9.56 9.85
C LEU A 144 -19.67 10.01 10.29
N ASP A 145 -20.73 9.40 9.75
CA ASP A 145 -22.12 9.69 10.16
C ASP A 145 -22.39 9.23 11.60
N ARG A 146 -21.82 8.10 12.03
CA ARG A 146 -21.88 7.66 13.43
C ARG A 146 -21.20 8.66 14.38
N ILE A 147 -19.99 9.12 14.03
CA ILE A 147 -19.24 10.08 14.85
C ILE A 147 -19.96 11.44 14.90
N ASN A 148 -20.48 11.91 13.77
CA ASN A 148 -21.23 13.16 13.69
C ASN A 148 -22.56 13.06 14.46
N ALA A 149 -23.27 11.94 14.38
CA ALA A 149 -24.47 11.69 15.17
C ALA A 149 -24.16 11.65 16.68
N ALA A 150 -23.04 11.05 17.09
CA ALA A 150 -22.60 11.03 18.48
C ALA A 150 -22.21 12.43 18.99
N ARG A 151 -21.51 13.25 18.18
CA ARG A 151 -21.21 14.65 18.52
C ARG A 151 -22.47 15.49 18.65
N LYS A 152 -23.40 15.36 17.70
CA LYS A 152 -24.70 16.04 17.79
C LYS A 152 -25.34 15.70 19.12
N ARG A 153 -25.51 14.41 19.46
CA ARG A 153 -26.09 13.98 20.75
C ARG A 153 -25.40 14.63 21.94
N LYS A 154 -24.07 14.68 21.99
CA LYS A 154 -23.33 15.34 23.08
C LYS A 154 -23.63 16.84 23.17
N GLN A 155 -23.71 17.55 22.05
CA GLN A 155 -24.09 18.97 22.05
C GLN A 155 -25.49 19.20 22.62
N TRP A 156 -26.45 18.29 22.44
CA TRP A 156 -27.78 18.42 23.05
C TRP A 156 -27.75 18.30 24.58
N PHE A 157 -26.74 17.64 25.16
CA PHE A 157 -26.58 17.47 26.61
C PHE A 157 -25.66 18.53 27.25
N GLU A 158 -25.04 19.40 26.46
CA GLU A 158 -24.17 20.50 26.94
C GLU A 158 -24.87 21.87 26.91
N VAL A 159 -26.16 21.92 26.53
CA VAL A 159 -26.96 23.16 26.41
C VAL A 159 -27.87 23.39 27.64
N ASP A 160 -27.70 22.60 28.71
CA ASP A 160 -28.36 22.82 30.01
C ASP A 160 -27.42 23.51 31.02
#